data_AF-A0A2R6DQU6-F1
#
_entry.id   AF-A0A2R6DQU6-F1
#
_cell.length_a   1.000
_cell.length_b   1.000
_cell.length_c   1.000
_cell.angle_alpha   90.00
_cell.angle_beta   90.00
_cell.angle_gamma   90.00
#
_symmetry.space_group_name_H-M   'P 1'
#
loop_
_entity.id
_entity.type
_entity.pdbx_description
1 polymer ?
#
loop_
_entity_poly.entity_id
_entity_poly.type
_entity_poly.pdbx_seq_one_letter_code
_entity_poly.pdbx_strand_id
1 'polypeptide(L)' 'MQFCDDCGSMMKKQDGVMVCTGCGNRAEQAVDTEAFVSTEEQTGDELIETTEDANF' A
#
# COMPACT_ATOMS: atom_id res chain seq x y z
N MET A 1 4.59 1.57 4.82
CA MET A 1 3.55 1.16 5.79
C MET A 1 4.01 -0.15 6.39
N GLN A 2 3.78 -0.40 7.69
CA GLN A 2 4.27 -1.60 8.38
C GLN A 2 3.10 -2.31 9.06
N PHE A 3 3.12 -3.64 9.06
CA PHE A 3 2.23 -4.48 9.87
C PHE A 3 2.94 -4.90 11.14
N CYS A 4 2.21 -5.00 12.25
CA CYS A 4 2.76 -5.43 13.53
C CYS A 4 2.97 -6.95 13.54
N ASP A 5 4.19 -7.40 13.87
CA ASP A 5 4.54 -8.82 13.89
C ASP A 5 3.77 -9.63 14.94
N ASP A 6 3.29 -8.98 16.02
CA ASP A 6 2.58 -9.67 17.10
C ASP A 6 1.11 -9.94 16.79
N CYS A 7 0.44 -9.04 16.06
CA CYS A 7 -1.02 -9.07 15.90
C CYS A 7 -1.53 -8.77 14.48
N GLY A 8 -0.64 -8.52 13.52
CA GLY A 8 -0.97 -8.28 12.11
C GLY A 8 -1.69 -6.96 11.82
N SER A 9 -1.93 -6.12 12.82
CA SER A 9 -2.58 -4.83 12.62
C SER A 9 -1.66 -3.83 11.94
N MET A 10 -2.24 -2.92 11.16
CA MET A 10 -1.48 -1.85 10.51
C MET A 10 -0.94 -0.86 11.56
N MET A 11 0.35 -0.54 11.48
CA MET A 11 0.99 0.43 12.35
C MET A 11 0.95 1.84 11.76
N LYS A 12 0.88 2.86 12.63
CA LYS A 12 0.90 4.29 12.25
C LYS A 12 2.15 4.96 12.80
N LYS A 13 2.71 5.90 12.04
CA LYS A 13 3.86 6.68 12.49
C LYS A 13 3.40 7.74 13.49
N GLN A 14 3.99 7.74 14.68
CA GLN A 14 3.77 8.72 15.75
C GLN A 14 5.14 9.12 16.30
N ASP A 15 5.45 10.42 16.30
CA ASP A 15 6.70 10.96 16.84
C ASP A 15 7.97 10.27 16.31
N GLY A 16 7.95 9.86 15.04
CA GLY A 16 9.06 9.17 14.39
C GLY A 16 9.11 7.65 14.57
N VAL A 17 8.27 7.08 15.44
CA VAL A 17 8.19 5.64 15.74
C VAL A 17 6.92 5.03 15.17
N MET A 18 6.96 3.76 14.76
CA MET A 18 5.77 3.03 14.32
C MET A 18 5.03 2.51 15.56
N VAL A 19 3.74 2.83 15.70
CA VAL A 19 2.88 2.40 16.80
C VAL A 19 1.72 1.57 16.26
N CYS A 20 1.57 0.36 16.77
CA CYS A 20 0.49 -0.55 16.41
C CYS A 20 -0.84 -0.07 17.00
N THR A 21 -1.87 0.06 16.16
CA THR A 21 -3.21 0.50 16.62
C THR A 21 -4.00 -0.60 17.32
N GLY A 22 -3.63 -1.87 17.13
CA GLY A 22 -4.34 -3.02 17.71
C GLY A 22 -3.85 -3.42 19.10
N CYS A 23 -2.53 -3.43 19.31
CA CYS A 23 -1.92 -3.89 20.57
C CYS A 23 -0.98 -2.86 21.23
N GLY A 24 -0.72 -1.72 20.59
CA GLY A 24 0.14 -0.67 21.15
C GLY A 24 1.65 -0.91 21.04
N ASN A 25 2.09 -2.03 20.43
CA ASN A 25 3.51 -2.31 20.23
C ASN A 25 4.21 -1.21 19.39
N ARG A 26 5.50 -0.96 19.66
CA ARG A 26 6.32 0.06 19.03
C ARG A 26 7.49 -0.56 18.28
N ALA A 27 7.77 -0.07 17.07
CA ALA A 27 8.88 -0.52 16.25
C ALA A 27 9.53 0.64 15.48
N GLU A 28 10.78 0.44 15.08
CA GLU A 28 11.43 1.32 14.10
C GLU A 28 10.80 1.11 12.72
N GLN A 29 10.84 2.16 11.88
CA GLN A 29 10.35 2.07 10.52
C GLN A 29 11.30 1.22 9.68
N ALA A 30 10.90 0.01 9.34
CA ALA A 30 11.58 -0.80 8.34
C ALA A 30 11.10 -0.42 6.92
N VAL A 31 12.05 -0.25 6.00
CA VAL A 31 11.79 -0.13 4.57
C VAL A 31 12.75 -1.08 3.87
N ASP A 32 12.22 -2.11 3.22
CA ASP A 32 13.01 -3.00 2.36
C ASP A 32 12.81 -2.55 0.91
N THR A 33 13.71 -1.70 0.42
CA THR A 33 13.63 -1.15 -0.95
C THR A 33 13.82 -2.23 -2.02
N GLU A 34 14.50 -3.33 -1.69
CA GLU A 34 14.77 -4.42 -2.62
C GLU A 34 13.54 -5.32 -2.84
N ALA A 35 12.57 -5.28 -1.93
CA ALA A 35 11.31 -6.01 -2.06
C ALA A 35 10.29 -5.34 -2.99
N PHE A 36 10.53 -4.09 -3.41
CA PHE A 36 9.62 -3.41 -4.33
C PHE A 36 9.86 -3.90 -5.76
N VAL A 37 8.85 -4.56 -6.32
CA VAL A 37 8.83 -4.94 -7.74
C VAL A 37 7.95 -3.94 -8.48
N SER A 38 8.47 -3.35 -9.55
CA SER A 38 7.69 -2.48 -10.44
C SER A 38 6.89 -3.32 -11.43
N THR A 39 5.68 -2.88 -11.75
CA THR A 39 4.94 -3.38 -12.91
C THR A 39 5.45 -2.73 -14.20
N GLU A 40 5.10 -3.33 -15.33
CA GLU A 40 5.31 -2.72 -16.65
C GLU A 40 4.45 -1.45 -16.80
N GLU A 41 4.87 -0.55 -17.69
CA GLU A 41 4.12 0.65 -18.05
C GLU A 41 2.77 0.25 -18.65
N GLN A 42 1.70 0.91 -18.20
CA GLN A 42 0.36 0.70 -18.75
C GLN A 42 0.21 1.54 -20.01
N THR A 43 -0.06 0.92 -21.15
CA THR A 43 -0.40 1.63 -22.39
C THR A 43 -1.91 1.89 -22.47
N GLY A 44 -2.30 2.93 -23.20
CA GLY A 44 -3.71 3.27 -23.40
C GLY A 44 -4.42 2.43 -24.46
N ASP A 45 -3.73 1.46 -25.07
CA ASP A 45 -4.24 0.70 -26.23
C ASP A 45 -5.40 -0.24 -25.86
N GLU A 46 -5.46 -0.66 -24.59
CA GLU A 46 -6.51 -1.51 -24.03
C GLU A 46 -7.59 -0.70 -23.28
N LEU A 47 -7.54 0.63 -23.35
CA LEU A 47 -8.50 1.50 -22.69
C LEU A 47 -9.84 1.41 -23.43
N ILE A 48 -10.87 0.88 -22.78
CA ILE A 48 -12.23 0.89 -23.31
C ILE A 48 -12.91 2.19 -22.88
N GLU A 49 -13.08 3.12 -23.82
CA GLU A 49 -13.80 4.36 -23.59
C GLU A 49 -15.32 4.17 -23.73
N THR A 50 -16.08 4.85 -22.88
CA THR A 50 -17.55 4.87 -22.94
C THR A 50 -18.02 6.18 -23.54
N THR A 51 -18.92 6.12 -24.52
CA THR A 51 -19.55 7.31 -25.13
C THR A 51 -21.07 7.21 -24.97
N GLU A 52 -21.79 8.34 -25.03
CA GLU A 52 -23.27 8.33 -24.92
C GLU A 52 -23.95 7.47 -25.98
N ASP A 53 -23.30 7.27 -27.14
CA ASP A 53 -23.79 6.41 -28.23
C ASP A 53 -23.41 4.93 -28.07
N ALA A 54 -22.59 4.58 -27.07
CA ALA A 54 -22.19 3.20 -26.81
C ALA A 54 -23.37 2.42 -26.22
N ASN A 55 -23.91 1.50 -27.00
CA ASN A 55 -24.95 0.57 -26.55
C ASN A 55 -24.27 -0.65 -25.90
N PHE A 56 -24.40 -0.77 -24.57
CA PHE A 56 -23.92 -1.90 -23.76
C PHE A 56 -25.04 -2.92 -23.50
#